data_AF-A0A352B806-F1
#
_entry.id   AF-A0A352B806-F1
#
_cell.length_a   1.000
_cell.length_b   1.000
_cell.length_c   1.000
_cell.angle_alpha   90.00
_cell.angle_beta   90.00
_cell.angle_gamma   90.00
#
_symmetry.space_group_name_H-M   'P 1'
#
loop_
_entity.id
_entity.type
_entity.pdbx_description
1 polymer ?
#
loop_
_entity_poly.entity_id
_entity_poly.type
_entity_poly.pdbx_seq_one_letter_code
_entity_poly.pdbx_strand_id
1 'polypeptide(L)'
;RRRLRKLQRDSAALAAIDYFPAVSQKEAAAALAGAEGAINRWFSPEEPATRAGAIARLDPAAFHGRTWATRAGLWVDRVASAWLIQRFIDPQPRFVWLKKVAARSAKVVGFDFDGATFTHIGERVTFEVLIASFGLESDPGLTRLAELVHYLDAGGPPVAEGAGFEAILAGCRQH
;
A
#
# COMPACT_ATOMS: atom_id res chain seq x y z
N ARG A 1 8.98 -11.25 -10.19
CA ARG A 1 9.02 -9.77 -10.33
C ARG A 1 9.65 -9.29 -11.65
N ARG A 2 10.95 -9.50 -11.94
CA ARG A 2 11.58 -9.00 -13.21
C ARG A 2 10.88 -9.48 -14.49
N ARG A 3 10.51 -10.77 -14.56
CA ARG A 3 9.79 -11.36 -15.70
C ARG A 3 8.36 -10.84 -15.84
N LEU A 4 7.62 -10.73 -14.72
CA LEU A 4 6.28 -10.14 -14.68
C LEU A 4 6.29 -8.69 -15.21
N ARG A 5 7.26 -7.88 -14.78
CA ARG A 5 7.44 -6.50 -15.24
C ARG A 5 7.76 -6.37 -16.72
N LYS A 6 8.44 -7.36 -17.31
CA LYS A 6 8.63 -7.41 -18.75
C LYS A 6 7.27 -7.62 -19.44
N LEU A 7 6.50 -8.61 -18.98
CA LEU A 7 5.19 -8.93 -19.54
C LEU A 7 4.16 -7.80 -19.40
N GLN A 8 4.14 -7.09 -18.26
CA GLN A 8 3.28 -5.91 -18.07
C GLN A 8 3.63 -4.79 -19.06
N ARG A 9 4.91 -4.48 -19.25
CA ARG A 9 5.35 -3.46 -20.23
C ARG A 9 5.04 -3.86 -21.66
N ASP A 10 5.32 -5.12 -22.02
CA ASP A 10 5.05 -5.64 -23.36
C ASP A 10 3.53 -5.60 -23.64
N SER A 11 2.69 -5.96 -22.65
CA SER A 11 1.24 -5.89 -22.78
C SER A 11 0.71 -4.46 -22.88
N ALA A 12 1.26 -3.52 -22.11
CA ALA A 12 0.86 -2.11 -22.19
C ALA A 12 1.26 -1.48 -23.53
N ALA A 13 2.44 -1.83 -24.06
CA ALA A 13 2.90 -1.38 -25.38
C ALA A 13 2.00 -1.89 -26.50
N LEU A 14 1.56 -3.16 -26.42
CA LEU A 14 0.59 -3.73 -27.36
C LEU A 14 -0.78 -3.05 -27.25
N ALA A 15 -1.25 -2.79 -26.03
CA ALA A 15 -2.52 -2.11 -25.81
C ALA A 15 -2.54 -0.67 -26.36
N ALA A 16 -1.40 0.03 -26.33
CA ALA A 16 -1.29 1.40 -26.84
C ALA A 16 -1.40 1.50 -28.38
N ILE A 17 -1.12 0.42 -29.10
CA ILE A 17 -1.19 0.37 -30.57
C ILE A 17 -2.40 -0.43 -31.08
N ASP A 18 -3.18 -1.04 -30.18
CA ASP A 18 -4.37 -1.80 -30.50
C ASP A 18 -5.61 -0.90 -30.43
N TYR A 19 -6.12 -0.53 -31.60
CA TYR A 19 -7.29 0.35 -31.75
C TYR A 19 -8.62 -0.39 -31.59
N PHE A 20 -8.60 -1.73 -31.44
CA PHE A 20 -9.80 -2.55 -31.29
C PHE A 20 -9.72 -3.41 -30.02
N PRO A 21 -10.26 -2.95 -28.87
CA PRO A 21 -10.15 -3.69 -27.62
C PRO A 21 -10.87 -5.04 -27.72
N ALA A 22 -10.09 -6.11 -27.92
CA ALA A 22 -10.58 -7.48 -28.00
C ALA A 22 -10.74 -8.11 -26.60
N VAL A 23 -11.60 -9.12 -26.49
CA VAL A 23 -11.79 -9.92 -25.26
C VAL A 23 -10.45 -10.46 -24.74
N SER A 24 -9.56 -10.85 -25.65
CA SER A 24 -8.21 -11.34 -25.35
C SER A 24 -7.33 -10.31 -24.62
N GLN A 25 -7.49 -9.02 -24.89
CA GLN A 25 -6.74 -7.95 -24.20
C GLN A 25 -7.14 -7.89 -22.72
N LYS A 26 -8.45 -7.98 -22.44
CA LYS A 26 -8.97 -8.02 -21.05
C LYS A 26 -8.53 -9.27 -20.32
N GLU A 27 -8.56 -10.42 -20.99
CA GLU A 27 -8.09 -11.70 -20.43
C GLU A 27 -6.60 -11.67 -20.09
N ALA A 28 -5.76 -11.12 -20.99
CA ALA A 28 -4.33 -10.96 -20.75
C ALA A 28 -4.03 -10.01 -19.57
N ALA A 29 -4.75 -8.89 -19.48
CA ALA A 29 -4.63 -7.96 -18.36
C ALA A 29 -5.02 -8.63 -17.02
N ALA A 30 -6.13 -9.38 -17.00
CA ALA A 30 -6.58 -10.11 -15.81
C ALA A 30 -5.57 -11.19 -15.39
N ALA A 31 -4.99 -11.92 -16.34
CA ALA A 31 -3.97 -12.93 -16.07
C ALA A 31 -2.69 -12.32 -15.47
N LEU A 32 -2.27 -11.14 -15.97
CA LEU A 32 -1.12 -10.42 -15.42
C LEU A 32 -1.39 -9.92 -14.00
N ALA A 33 -2.56 -9.34 -13.75
CA ALA A 33 -2.98 -8.92 -12.41
C ALA A 33 -3.03 -10.11 -11.43
N GLY A 34 -3.54 -11.26 -11.87
CA GLY A 34 -3.55 -12.49 -11.07
C GLY A 34 -2.14 -12.99 -10.72
N ALA A 35 -1.21 -12.96 -11.68
CA ALA A 35 0.18 -13.34 -11.48
C ALA A 35 0.93 -12.36 -10.54
N GLU A 36 0.62 -11.08 -10.64
CA GLU A 36 1.12 -10.05 -9.72
C GLU A 36 0.65 -10.28 -8.29
N GLY A 37 -0.66 -10.45 -8.09
CA GLY A 37 -1.22 -10.76 -6.78
C GLY A 37 -0.65 -12.05 -6.18
N ALA A 38 -0.42 -13.09 -6.98
CA ALA A 38 0.22 -14.32 -6.52
C ALA A 38 1.68 -14.11 -6.10
N ILE A 39 2.43 -13.29 -6.84
CA ILE A 39 3.80 -12.92 -6.47
C ILE A 39 3.80 -12.08 -5.19
N ASN A 40 2.89 -11.11 -5.05
CA ASN A 40 2.83 -10.26 -3.86
C ASN A 40 2.48 -11.07 -2.60
N ARG A 41 1.49 -11.97 -2.67
CA ARG A 41 1.20 -12.92 -1.59
C ARG A 41 2.39 -13.81 -1.22
N TRP A 42 3.27 -14.13 -2.15
CA TRP A 42 4.47 -14.91 -1.83
C TRP A 42 5.51 -14.10 -1.02
N PHE A 43 5.62 -12.79 -1.28
CA PHE A 43 6.53 -11.89 -0.56
C PHE A 43 5.91 -11.27 0.71
N SER A 44 4.58 -11.25 0.82
CA SER A 44 3.82 -10.78 1.97
C SER A 44 2.63 -11.72 2.24
N PRO A 45 2.88 -12.93 2.77
CA PRO A 45 1.86 -13.98 2.93
C PRO A 45 0.75 -13.65 3.91
N GLU A 46 0.92 -12.59 4.70
CA GLU A 46 -0.01 -12.18 5.74
C GLU A 46 -0.65 -10.81 5.44
N GLU A 47 -0.69 -10.35 4.17
CA GLU A 47 -1.39 -9.08 3.85
C GLU A 47 -2.77 -9.02 4.51
N PRO A 48 -3.15 -7.88 5.11
CA PRO A 48 -4.35 -7.82 5.92
C PRO A 48 -5.57 -8.13 5.07
N ALA A 49 -6.51 -8.88 5.62
CA ALA A 49 -7.82 -9.01 4.99
C ALA A 49 -8.51 -7.64 5.01
N THR A 50 -9.04 -7.23 3.87
CA THR A 50 -9.89 -6.04 3.78
C THR A 50 -11.03 -6.14 4.79
N ARG A 51 -11.16 -5.12 5.65
CA ARG A 51 -12.31 -4.97 6.53
C ARG A 51 -13.41 -4.20 5.82
N ALA A 52 -14.65 -4.68 5.88
CA ALA A 52 -15.82 -3.89 5.47
C ALA A 52 -16.13 -2.84 6.56
N GLY A 53 -16.34 -1.58 6.16
CA GLY A 53 -16.72 -0.51 7.08
C GLY A 53 -16.51 0.90 6.53
N ALA A 54 -17.07 1.89 7.22
CA ALA A 54 -16.78 3.29 6.97
C ALA A 54 -15.49 3.71 7.71
N ILE A 55 -14.74 4.64 7.13
CA ILE A 55 -13.54 5.22 7.75
C ILE A 55 -14.00 6.39 8.63
N ALA A 56 -13.71 6.32 9.93
CA ALA A 56 -14.06 7.37 10.87
C ALA A 56 -13.07 8.53 10.80
N ARG A 57 -13.58 9.77 10.90
CA ARG A 57 -12.74 10.96 11.12
C ARG A 57 -12.23 10.98 12.56
N LEU A 58 -10.93 11.20 12.72
CA LEU A 58 -10.23 11.19 13.99
C LEU A 58 -9.47 12.50 14.19
N ASP A 59 -9.33 12.91 15.45
CA ASP A 59 -8.50 14.04 15.84
C ASP A 59 -7.02 13.60 15.94
N PRO A 60 -6.09 14.20 15.16
CA PRO A 60 -4.65 13.92 15.27
C PRO A 60 -4.11 14.09 16.70
N ALA A 61 -4.65 15.03 17.48
CA ALA A 61 -4.17 15.31 18.83
C ALA A 61 -4.29 14.10 19.78
N ALA A 62 -5.27 13.23 19.56
CA ALA A 62 -5.43 11.98 20.31
C ALA A 62 -4.32 10.95 20.02
N PHE A 63 -3.53 11.18 18.96
CA PHE A 63 -2.51 10.27 18.47
C PHE A 63 -1.08 10.82 18.60
N HIS A 64 -0.88 11.98 19.24
CA HIS A 64 0.46 12.53 19.48
C HIS A 64 1.27 11.74 20.52
N GLY A 65 2.57 11.55 20.27
CA GLY A 65 3.53 10.90 21.16
C GLY A 65 3.30 9.39 21.34
N ARG A 66 2.54 8.76 20.44
CA ARG A 66 2.12 7.37 20.60
C ARG A 66 3.20 6.41 20.12
N THR A 67 3.10 5.19 20.62
CA THR A 67 3.87 4.07 20.08
C THR A 67 3.02 3.39 19.01
N TRP A 68 3.54 3.38 17.79
CA TRP A 68 2.93 2.81 16.60
C TRP A 68 3.61 1.48 16.28
N ALA A 69 2.83 0.47 15.92
CA ALA A 69 3.36 -0.84 15.59
C ALA A 69 2.85 -1.32 14.24
N THR A 70 3.72 -1.97 13.47
CA THR A 70 3.39 -2.69 12.23
C THR A 70 4.26 -3.94 12.13
N ARG A 71 4.04 -4.81 11.14
CA ARG A 71 4.82 -6.03 10.95
C ARG A 71 6.16 -5.76 10.30
N ALA A 72 7.17 -6.54 10.69
CA ALA A 72 8.48 -6.53 10.06
C ALA A 72 8.42 -7.01 8.60
N GLY A 73 9.21 -6.41 7.73
CA GLY A 73 9.24 -6.68 6.29
C GLY A 73 9.02 -5.40 5.48
N LEU A 74 9.89 -5.12 4.51
CA LEU A 74 9.85 -3.89 3.73
C LEU A 74 8.73 -3.97 2.67
N TRP A 75 7.56 -3.46 3.04
CA TRP A 75 6.37 -3.33 2.21
C TRP A 75 6.02 -1.86 2.02
N VAL A 76 5.46 -1.49 0.86
CA VAL A 76 5.37 -0.08 0.45
C VAL A 76 4.40 0.68 1.33
N ASP A 77 3.20 0.14 1.54
CA ASP A 77 2.19 0.76 2.40
C ASP A 77 2.70 0.95 3.84
N ARG A 78 3.45 -0.01 4.40
CA ARG A 78 4.03 0.14 5.76
C ARG A 78 4.96 1.33 5.88
N VAL A 79 5.89 1.45 4.93
CA VAL A 79 6.92 2.50 4.98
C VAL A 79 6.28 3.85 4.69
N ALA A 80 5.38 3.91 3.71
CA ALA A 80 4.64 5.13 3.39
C ALA A 80 3.74 5.58 4.56
N SER A 81 3.03 4.64 5.19
CA SER A 81 2.20 4.90 6.37
C SER A 81 3.02 5.40 7.56
N ALA A 82 4.18 4.79 7.83
CA ALA A 82 5.07 5.26 8.90
C ALA A 82 5.57 6.70 8.64
N TRP A 83 5.93 7.03 7.39
CA TRP A 83 6.31 8.39 7.01
C TRP A 83 5.15 9.38 7.16
N LEU A 84 3.95 9.02 6.69
CA LEU A 84 2.74 9.85 6.81
C LEU A 84 2.43 10.15 8.27
N ILE A 85 2.47 9.11 9.12
CA ILE A 85 2.26 9.23 10.56
C ILE A 85 3.23 10.25 11.15
N GLN A 86 4.53 10.08 10.92
CA GLN A 86 5.57 10.96 11.46
C GLN A 86 5.48 12.40 10.98
N ARG A 87 4.99 12.61 9.75
CA ARG A 87 4.99 13.93 9.13
C ARG A 87 3.73 14.74 9.39
N PHE A 88 2.57 14.09 9.49
CA PHE A 88 1.27 14.77 9.48
C PHE A 88 0.34 14.42 10.65
N ILE A 89 0.57 13.30 11.34
CA ILE A 89 -0.39 12.78 12.34
C ILE A 89 0.19 12.84 13.75
N ASP A 90 1.38 12.29 13.95
CA ASP A 90 2.05 12.23 15.24
C ASP A 90 3.43 12.91 15.11
N PRO A 91 3.65 14.07 15.76
CA PRO A 91 4.92 14.79 15.65
C PRO A 91 6.08 14.12 16.41
N GLN A 92 5.81 13.15 17.28
CA GLN A 92 6.83 12.43 18.07
C GLN A 92 6.53 10.92 18.16
N PRO A 93 6.41 10.21 17.02
CA PRO A 93 6.01 8.82 17.03
C PRO A 93 7.17 7.93 17.47
N ARG A 94 6.83 6.81 18.12
CA ARG A 94 7.77 5.70 18.33
C ARG A 94 7.31 4.49 17.54
N PHE A 95 8.14 3.97 16.64
CA PHE A 95 7.80 2.82 15.81
C PHE A 95 8.33 1.49 16.36
N VAL A 96 7.49 0.45 16.31
CA VAL A 96 7.83 -0.92 16.66
C VAL A 96 7.51 -1.84 15.48
N TRP A 97 8.54 -2.48 14.93
CA TRP A 97 8.41 -3.44 13.83
C TRP A 97 8.32 -4.86 14.40
N LEU A 98 7.12 -5.41 14.42
CA LEU A 98 6.77 -6.68 15.04
C LEU A 98 7.20 -7.85 14.17
N LYS A 99 7.98 -8.80 14.73
CA LYS A 99 8.21 -10.10 14.09
C LYS A 99 6.97 -10.99 14.07
N LYS A 100 6.07 -10.82 15.05
CA LYS A 100 4.78 -11.52 15.17
C LYS A 100 3.72 -10.56 15.72
N VAL A 101 2.56 -10.48 15.06
CA VAL A 101 1.46 -9.58 15.45
C VAL A 101 0.94 -9.88 16.87
N ALA A 102 0.91 -11.16 17.25
CA ALA A 102 0.46 -11.60 18.58
C ALA A 102 1.30 -11.05 19.75
N ALA A 103 2.49 -10.50 19.49
CA ALA A 103 3.34 -9.88 20.51
C ALA A 103 2.91 -8.43 20.85
N ARG A 104 1.84 -7.91 20.24
CA ARG A 104 1.41 -6.53 20.41
C ARG A 104 0.77 -6.29 21.79
N SER A 105 1.24 -5.27 22.50
CA SER A 105 0.57 -4.74 23.70
C SER A 105 -0.68 -3.92 23.33
N ALA A 106 -1.73 -3.97 24.15
CA ALA A 106 -2.93 -3.15 23.97
C ALA A 106 -2.66 -1.62 23.96
N LYS A 107 -1.50 -1.19 24.46
CA LYS A 107 -1.12 0.22 24.57
C LYS A 107 -0.54 0.83 23.29
N VAL A 108 -0.27 0.04 22.24
CA VAL A 108 0.28 0.54 20.97
C VAL A 108 -0.79 0.67 19.89
N VAL A 109 -0.66 1.69 19.05
CA VAL A 109 -1.54 1.91 17.90
C VAL A 109 -1.04 1.05 16.75
N GLY A 110 -1.85 0.08 16.32
CA GLY A 110 -1.47 -0.84 15.25
C GLY A 110 -1.77 -0.27 13.87
N PHE A 111 -0.91 -0.51 12.89
CA PHE A 111 -1.19 -0.27 11.48
C PHE A 111 -0.65 -1.37 10.54
N ASP A 112 -1.35 -1.61 9.42
CA ASP A 112 -1.02 -2.60 8.36
C ASP A 112 -0.84 -4.07 8.84
N PHE A 113 -1.83 -4.56 9.57
CA PHE A 113 -2.03 -5.99 9.87
C PHE A 113 -3.46 -6.25 10.35
N ASP A 114 -3.85 -7.53 10.39
CA ASP A 114 -5.18 -7.92 10.86
C ASP A 114 -5.41 -7.57 12.34
N GLY A 115 -6.50 -6.84 12.61
CA GLY A 115 -6.82 -6.36 13.96
C GLY A 115 -6.01 -5.14 14.41
N ALA A 116 -5.26 -4.51 13.50
CA ALA A 116 -4.70 -3.19 13.70
C ALA A 116 -5.79 -2.10 13.84
N THR A 117 -5.43 -0.98 14.45
CA THR A 117 -6.31 0.21 14.51
C THR A 117 -6.55 0.77 13.11
N PHE A 118 -5.49 0.81 12.31
CA PHE A 118 -5.52 1.21 10.91
C PHE A 118 -5.12 0.02 10.04
N THR A 119 -5.99 -0.41 9.15
CA THR A 119 -5.73 -1.51 8.22
C THR A 119 -6.56 -1.29 6.97
N HIS A 120 -6.49 -2.18 5.99
CA HIS A 120 -7.20 -2.07 4.73
C HIS A 120 -8.72 -2.03 4.97
N ILE A 121 -9.41 -1.07 4.37
CA ILE A 121 -10.86 -0.91 4.46
C ILE A 121 -11.46 -0.76 3.06
N GLY A 122 -12.32 -1.70 2.67
CA GLY A 122 -12.74 -1.84 1.28
C GLY A 122 -11.54 -1.96 0.33
N GLU A 123 -11.54 -1.20 -0.74
CA GLU A 123 -10.43 -1.18 -1.71
C GLU A 123 -9.24 -0.34 -1.23
N ARG A 124 -9.35 0.37 -0.10
CA ARG A 124 -8.29 1.29 0.37
C ARG A 124 -7.21 0.56 1.16
N VAL A 125 -5.95 0.85 0.82
CA VAL A 125 -4.77 0.40 1.59
C VAL A 125 -4.62 1.21 2.88
N THR A 126 -3.73 0.80 3.79
CA THR A 126 -3.59 1.46 5.12
C THR A 126 -3.25 2.94 4.99
N PHE A 127 -2.40 3.33 4.04
CA PHE A 127 -2.04 4.72 3.76
C PHE A 127 -3.26 5.58 3.42
N GLU A 128 -4.12 5.09 2.52
CA GLU A 128 -5.37 5.76 2.15
C GLU A 128 -6.34 5.84 3.33
N VAL A 129 -6.40 4.78 4.15
CA VAL A 129 -7.21 4.77 5.37
C VAL A 129 -6.72 5.81 6.38
N LEU A 130 -5.41 6.00 6.52
CA LEU A 130 -4.84 7.05 7.38
C LEU A 130 -5.17 8.46 6.86
N ILE A 131 -4.97 8.72 5.55
CA ILE A 131 -5.35 10.00 4.94
C ILE A 131 -6.83 10.30 5.21
N ALA A 132 -7.69 9.32 4.96
CA ALA A 132 -9.13 9.45 5.15
C ALA A 132 -9.53 9.54 6.64
N SER A 133 -8.77 8.96 7.55
CA SER A 133 -9.05 9.07 8.98
C SER A 133 -8.73 10.47 9.51
N PHE A 134 -7.68 11.12 9.00
CA PHE A 134 -7.12 12.35 9.59
C PHE A 134 -7.35 13.64 8.80
N GLY A 135 -8.21 13.65 7.78
CA GLY A 135 -8.53 14.92 7.10
C GLY A 135 -7.59 15.32 5.99
N LEU A 136 -6.75 14.41 5.49
CA LEU A 136 -5.61 14.78 4.65
C LEU A 136 -5.91 14.71 3.14
N GLU A 137 -7.14 14.42 2.73
CA GLU A 137 -7.51 14.22 1.32
C GLU A 137 -7.43 15.49 0.47
N SER A 138 -7.46 16.67 1.09
CA SER A 138 -7.40 17.95 0.38
C SER A 138 -5.99 18.30 -0.11
N ASP A 139 -4.95 17.59 0.34
CA ASP A 139 -3.58 17.79 -0.12
C ASP A 139 -3.33 17.02 -1.44
N PRO A 140 -3.16 17.70 -2.58
CA PRO A 140 -3.00 17.03 -3.87
C PRO A 140 -1.73 16.17 -3.97
N GLY A 141 -0.70 16.50 -3.21
CA GLY A 141 0.53 15.71 -3.16
C GLY A 141 0.31 14.39 -2.43
N LEU A 142 -0.43 14.42 -1.32
CA LEU A 142 -0.81 13.21 -0.59
C LEU A 142 -1.78 12.33 -1.41
N THR A 143 -2.71 12.91 -2.16
CA THR A 143 -3.59 12.14 -3.05
C THR A 143 -2.80 11.39 -4.12
N ARG A 144 -1.85 12.04 -4.80
CA ARG A 144 -0.99 11.38 -5.80
C ARG A 144 -0.11 10.29 -5.18
N LEU A 145 0.43 10.55 -3.99
CA LEU A 145 1.17 9.53 -3.23
C LEU A 145 0.28 8.34 -2.87
N ALA A 146 -0.99 8.58 -2.54
CA ALA A 146 -1.93 7.52 -2.20
C ALA A 146 -2.20 6.60 -3.39
N GLU A 147 -2.43 7.17 -4.58
CA GLU A 147 -2.59 6.40 -5.84
C GLU A 147 -1.36 5.56 -6.14
N LEU A 148 -0.17 6.13 -5.95
CA LEU A 148 1.09 5.41 -6.13
C LEU A 148 1.26 4.28 -5.12
N VAL A 149 1.04 4.54 -3.83
CA VAL A 149 1.17 3.52 -2.79
C VAL A 149 0.16 2.41 -3.03
N HIS A 150 -1.10 2.73 -3.35
CA HIS A 150 -2.13 1.77 -3.69
C HIS A 150 -1.68 0.86 -4.85
N TYR A 151 -1.23 1.45 -5.96
CA TYR A 151 -0.75 0.70 -7.12
C TYR A 151 0.39 -0.27 -6.75
N LEU A 152 1.33 0.17 -5.91
CA LEU A 152 2.48 -0.63 -5.51
C LEU A 152 2.17 -1.73 -4.48
N ASP A 153 1.10 -1.53 -3.71
CA ASP A 153 0.74 -2.40 -2.59
C ASP A 153 -0.33 -3.41 -2.98
N ALA A 154 -1.44 -2.92 -3.55
CA ALA A 154 -2.61 -3.70 -3.92
C ALA A 154 -2.70 -3.98 -5.44
N GLY A 155 -1.86 -3.32 -6.27
CA GLY A 155 -1.97 -3.35 -7.73
C GLY A 155 -2.98 -2.31 -8.23
N GLY A 156 -3.35 -2.40 -9.51
CA GLY A 156 -4.31 -1.49 -10.13
C GLY A 156 -3.81 -0.85 -11.43
N PRO A 157 -4.49 0.19 -11.95
CA PRO A 157 -4.05 0.88 -13.15
C PRO A 157 -2.69 1.56 -12.91
N PRO A 158 -1.76 1.50 -13.88
CA PRO A 158 -0.43 2.04 -13.71
C PRO A 158 -0.47 3.57 -13.58
N VAL A 159 0.25 4.09 -12.59
CA VAL A 159 0.56 5.51 -12.43
C VAL A 159 1.90 5.84 -13.08
N ALA A 160 2.02 7.02 -13.69
CA ALA A 160 3.18 7.42 -14.49
C ALA A 160 4.50 7.38 -13.69
N GLU A 161 4.45 7.73 -12.41
CA GLU A 161 5.58 7.74 -11.48
C GLU A 161 5.90 6.35 -10.89
N GLY A 162 5.00 5.37 -11.05
CA GLY A 162 5.10 4.01 -10.48
C GLY A 162 6.39 3.28 -10.83
N ALA A 163 6.77 3.30 -12.11
CA ALA A 163 7.93 2.58 -12.61
C ALA A 163 9.26 3.07 -12.00
N GLY A 164 9.38 4.38 -11.74
CA GLY A 164 10.58 4.98 -11.15
C GLY A 164 10.73 4.65 -9.67
N PHE A 165 9.64 4.72 -8.91
CA PHE A 165 9.64 4.44 -7.47
C PHE A 165 9.83 2.95 -7.18
N GLU A 166 9.24 2.06 -7.98
CA GLU A 166 9.49 0.61 -7.89
C GLU A 166 10.96 0.24 -8.05
N ALA A 167 11.67 0.89 -8.97
CA ALA A 167 13.07 0.60 -9.25
C ALA A 167 13.94 0.94 -8.03
N ILE A 168 13.66 2.07 -7.38
CA ILE A 168 14.31 2.50 -6.13
C ILE A 168 14.03 1.51 -5.00
N LEU A 169 12.76 1.16 -4.78
CA LEU A 169 12.34 0.21 -3.74
C LEU A 169 12.88 -1.22 -3.98
N ALA A 170 13.08 -1.62 -5.24
CA ALA A 170 13.69 -2.90 -5.58
C ALA A 170 15.21 -2.91 -5.30
N GLY A 171 15.87 -1.76 -5.45
CA GLY A 171 17.28 -1.57 -5.08
C GLY A 171 17.50 -1.63 -3.56
N CYS A 172 16.64 -0.96 -2.78
CA CYS A 172 16.71 -0.97 -1.31
C CYS A 172 16.40 -2.33 -0.65
N ARG A 173 15.80 -3.28 -1.38
CA ARG A 173 15.50 -4.64 -0.88
C ARG A 173 16.59 -5.68 -1.17
N GLN A 174 17.63 -5.30 -1.94
CA GLN A 174 18.73 -6.21 -2.32
C GLN A 174 20.01 -5.98 -1.51
N HIS A 175 19.98 -5.03 -0.57
CA HIS A 175 21.02 -4.72 0.41
C HIS A 175 20.41 -4.74 1.82
#